data_AF-A0A1X2FJC8-F1
#
_entry.id   AF-A0A1X2FJC8-F1
#
_cell.length_a   1.000
_cell.length_b   1.000
_cell.length_c   1.000
_cell.angle_alpha   90.00
_cell.angle_beta   90.00
_cell.angle_gamma   90.00
#
_symmetry.space_group_name_H-M   'P 1'
#
loop_
_entity.id
_entity.type
_entity.pdbx_description
1 polymer ?
#
loop_
_entity_poly.entity_id
_entity_poly.type
_entity_poly.pdbx_seq_one_letter_code
_entity_poly.pdbx_strand_id
1 'polypeptide(L)'
;MVAFGDYLLAGEGPGLTAEQQAARDRETMRGYAMHKPNIETAPEAIPPPRVRAKQEPERKQNQTCWMCEQRRTCTKQEHGWECDECLTIT
;
A
#
# COMPACT_ATOMS: atom_id res chain seq x y z
N MET A 1 21.94 3.87 -5.65
CA MET A 1 20.58 3.75 -5.07
C MET A 1 20.73 4.14 -3.61
N VAL A 2 19.99 5.15 -3.16
CA VAL A 2 20.06 5.63 -1.76
C VAL A 2 19.10 4.77 -0.93
N ALA A 3 19.58 4.23 0.19
CA ALA A 3 18.78 3.44 1.11
C ALA A 3 18.07 4.36 2.12
N PHE A 4 16.97 3.91 2.70
CA PHE A 4 16.24 4.70 3.71
C PHE A 4 17.12 5.11 4.90
N GLY A 5 18.09 4.27 5.27
CA GLY A 5 19.04 4.55 6.34
C GLY A 5 19.92 5.78 6.10
N ASP A 6 20.14 6.16 4.83
CA ASP A 6 20.95 7.32 4.48
C ASP A 6 20.29 8.66 4.88
N TYR A 7 19.00 8.64 5.25
CA TYR A 7 18.25 9.81 5.73
C TYR A 7 18.09 9.84 7.26
N LEU A 8 18.57 8.83 7.98
CA LEU A 8 18.46 8.77 9.43
C LEU A 8 19.70 9.38 10.09
N LEU A 9 19.47 10.35 10.96
CA LEU A 9 20.50 10.89 11.84
C LEU A 9 20.45 10.16 13.17
N ALA A 10 21.58 9.59 13.60
CA ALA A 10 21.72 9.08 14.95
C ALA A 10 21.62 10.25 15.94
N GLY A 11 20.83 10.08 17.00
CA GLY A 11 20.80 11.05 18.10
C GLY A 11 22.10 11.03 18.90
N GLU A 12 22.49 12.15 19.47
CA GLU A 12 23.75 12.32 20.23
C GLU A 12 23.74 11.65 21.62
N GLY A 13 22.64 10.99 22.00
CA GLY A 13 22.47 10.38 23.32
C GLY A 13 22.68 8.86 23.33
N PRO A 14 22.94 8.27 24.50
CA PRO A 14 22.85 6.82 24.64
C PRO A 14 21.46 6.36 24.23
N GLY A 15 21.38 5.19 23.58
CA GLY A 15 20.10 4.55 23.27
C GLY A 15 19.26 4.40 24.54
N LEU A 16 17.94 4.44 24.38
CA LEU A 16 17.02 4.27 25.51
C LEU A 16 17.23 2.90 26.16
N THR A 17 17.18 2.86 27.49
CA THR A 17 17.09 1.57 28.20
C THR A 17 15.76 0.89 27.87
N ALA A 18 15.67 -0.42 28.10
CA ALA A 18 14.43 -1.17 27.86
C ALA A 18 13.24 -0.59 28.65
N GLU A 19 13.48 -0.13 29.89
CA GLU A 19 12.45 0.48 30.73
C GLU A 19 11.99 1.85 30.18
N GLN A 20 12.93 2.67 29.72
CA GLN A 20 12.63 3.97 29.10
C GLN A 20 11.87 3.81 27.79
N GLN A 21 12.25 2.81 26.97
CA GLN A 21 11.53 2.48 25.76
C GLN A 21 10.09 2.02 26.08
N ALA A 22 9.92 1.13 27.06
CA ALA A 22 8.59 0.67 27.47
C ALA A 22 7.71 1.81 28.03
N ALA A 23 8.28 2.78 28.72
CA ALA A 23 7.56 3.97 29.17
C ALA A 23 7.09 4.83 27.98
N ARG A 24 7.99 5.10 27.02
CA ARG A 24 7.68 5.85 25.80
C ARG A 24 6.61 5.15 24.94
N ASP A 25 6.70 3.83 24.81
CA ASP A 25 5.76 3.05 24.03
C ASP A 25 4.35 3.10 24.66
N ARG A 26 4.26 3.01 26.00
CA ARG A 26 2.99 3.17 26.73
C ARG A 26 2.36 4.54 26.50
N GLU A 27 3.16 5.60 26.55
CA GLU A 27 2.68 6.96 26.30
C GLU A 27 2.21 7.13 24.84
N THR A 28 2.99 6.61 23.90
CA THR A 28 2.65 6.63 22.47
C THR A 28 1.33 5.90 22.20
N MET A 29 1.18 4.68 22.73
CA MET A 29 -0.06 3.90 22.62
C MET A 29 -1.26 4.62 23.22
N ARG A 30 -1.09 5.29 24.37
CA ARG A 30 -2.14 6.09 25.01
C ARG A 30 -2.58 7.25 24.12
N GLY A 31 -1.63 7.97 23.51
CA GLY A 31 -1.93 9.05 22.55
C GLY A 31 -2.69 8.54 21.33
N TYR A 32 -2.24 7.45 20.71
CA TYR A 32 -2.96 6.85 19.58
C TYR A 32 -4.34 6.34 19.96
N ALA A 33 -4.53 5.78 21.15
CA ALA A 33 -5.84 5.36 21.63
C ALA A 33 -6.82 6.54 21.76
N MET A 34 -6.34 7.72 22.17
CA MET A 34 -7.15 8.95 22.22
C MET A 34 -7.45 9.53 20.83
N HIS A 35 -6.56 9.32 19.86
CA HIS A 35 -6.72 9.82 18.48
C HIS A 35 -7.29 8.80 17.50
N LYS A 36 -7.69 7.60 17.95
CA LYS A 36 -8.41 6.66 17.09
C LYS A 36 -9.71 7.36 16.64
N PRO A 37 -9.90 7.60 15.33
CA PRO A 37 -11.24 7.89 14.85
C PRO A 37 -12.12 6.71 15.28
N ASN A 38 -13.43 6.94 15.45
CA ASN A 38 -14.41 5.85 15.47
C ASN A 38 -14.43 5.19 14.08
N ILE A 39 -13.33 4.54 13.69
CA ILE A 39 -13.34 3.55 12.64
C ILE A 39 -14.01 2.37 13.32
N GLU A 40 -15.30 2.22 13.04
CA GLU A 40 -16.05 1.01 13.34
C GLU A 40 -15.19 -0.16 12.89
N THR A 41 -14.54 -0.81 13.85
CA THR A 41 -13.76 -2.00 13.55
C THR A 41 -14.83 -3.03 13.25
N ALA A 42 -15.16 -3.20 11.97
CA ALA A 42 -16.03 -4.27 11.55
C ALA A 42 -15.51 -5.56 12.22
N PRO A 43 -16.40 -6.38 12.80
CA PRO A 43 -15.98 -7.62 13.43
C PRO A 43 -15.08 -8.38 12.46
N GLU A 44 -14.06 -9.04 12.99
CA GLU A 44 -13.11 -9.86 12.22
C GLU A 44 -13.89 -10.93 11.45
N ALA A 45 -14.34 -10.54 10.26
CA ALA A 45 -15.07 -11.41 9.37
C ALA A 45 -14.04 -12.43 8.91
N ILE A 46 -14.23 -13.69 9.33
CA ILE A 46 -13.59 -14.83 8.68
C ILE A 46 -13.84 -14.63 7.19
N PRO A 47 -12.81 -14.32 6.38
CA PRO A 47 -13.04 -14.06 4.98
C PRO A 47 -13.65 -15.33 4.41
N PRO A 48 -14.80 -15.25 3.70
CA PRO A 48 -15.33 -16.41 3.02
C PRO A 48 -14.21 -17.00 2.15
N PRO A 49 -14.16 -18.34 1.97
CA PRO A 49 -13.20 -18.94 1.05
C PRO A 49 -13.32 -18.16 -0.26
N ARG A 50 -12.21 -17.54 -0.69
CA ARG A 50 -12.17 -16.73 -1.90
C ARG A 50 -12.50 -17.65 -3.05
N VAL A 51 -13.78 -17.76 -3.38
CA VAL A 51 -14.23 -18.29 -4.64
C VAL A 51 -13.49 -17.41 -5.64
N ARG A 52 -12.58 -17.99 -6.42
CA ARG A 52 -11.90 -17.26 -7.48
C ARG A 52 -13.02 -16.82 -8.42
N ALA A 53 -13.54 -15.61 -8.21
CA ALA A 53 -14.40 -14.95 -9.17
C ALA A 53 -13.66 -15.09 -10.50
N LYS A 54 -14.36 -15.57 -11.53
CA LYS A 54 -13.82 -15.57 -12.89
C LYS A 54 -13.22 -14.20 -13.09
N GLN A 55 -11.89 -14.14 -13.21
CA GLN A 55 -11.16 -12.89 -13.25
C GLN A 55 -11.57 -12.21 -14.54
N GLU A 56 -12.57 -11.33 -14.47
CA GLU A 56 -12.74 -10.33 -15.51
C GLU A 56 -11.39 -9.63 -15.69
N PRO A 57 -10.97 -9.41 -16.94
CA PRO A 57 -9.68 -8.81 -17.19
C PRO A 57 -9.62 -7.46 -16.47
N GLU A 58 -8.60 -7.29 -15.62
CA GLU A 58 -8.47 -6.13 -14.74
C GLU A 58 -8.41 -4.86 -15.61
N ARG A 59 -9.41 -3.97 -15.48
CA ARG A 59 -9.51 -2.72 -16.26
C ARG A 59 -9.43 -1.51 -15.34
N LYS A 60 -8.53 -0.57 -15.63
CA LYS A 60 -8.29 0.64 -14.82
C LYS A 60 -8.08 1.88 -15.67
N GLN A 61 -8.53 3.03 -15.16
CA GLN A 61 -8.28 4.34 -15.77
C GLN A 61 -6.88 4.86 -15.44
N ASN A 62 -6.38 5.79 -16.26
CA ASN A 62 -5.11 6.51 -16.07
C ASN A 62 -3.86 5.62 -15.94
N GLN A 63 -3.89 4.44 -16.56
CA GLN A 63 -2.74 3.54 -16.64
C GLN A 63 -1.87 3.92 -17.84
N THR A 64 -0.55 3.89 -17.66
CA THR A 64 0.40 4.06 -18.77
C THR A 64 0.35 2.83 -19.67
N CYS A 65 -0.07 3.00 -20.91
CA CYS A 65 -0.09 1.92 -21.89
C CYS A 65 1.35 1.51 -22.23
N TRP A 66 1.66 0.21 -22.22
CA TRP A 66 3.02 -0.26 -22.51
C TRP A 66 3.43 -0.07 -23.96
N MET A 67 2.47 -0.03 -24.89
CA MET A 67 2.75 0.10 -26.32
C MET A 67 2.85 1.56 -26.79
N CYS A 68 1.96 2.45 -26.34
CA CYS A 68 1.96 3.86 -26.77
C CYS A 68 2.46 4.85 -25.71
N GLU A 69 2.80 4.37 -24.50
CA GLU A 69 3.31 5.16 -23.36
C GLU A 69 2.37 6.29 -22.87
N GLN A 70 1.15 6.38 -23.40
CA GLN A 70 0.14 7.36 -22.98
C GLN A 70 -0.67 6.84 -21.80
N ARG A 71 -1.16 7.75 -20.95
CA ARG A 71 -2.10 7.40 -19.87
C ARG A 71 -3.53 7.33 -20.40
N ARG A 72 -4.15 6.14 -20.30
CA ARG A 72 -5.49 5.87 -20.83
C ARG A 72 -6.27 4.93 -19.92
N THR A 73 -7.51 4.61 -20.29
CA THR A 73 -8.21 3.44 -19.76
C THR A 73 -7.62 2.20 -20.40
N CYS A 74 -7.05 1.32 -19.59
CA CYS A 74 -6.33 0.15 -20.07
C CYS A 74 -6.83 -1.12 -19.39
N THR A 75 -6.66 -2.23 -20.11
CA THR A 75 -6.89 -3.59 -19.63
C THR A 75 -5.54 -4.26 -19.38
N LYS A 76 -5.42 -5.02 -18.30
CA LYS A 76 -4.20 -5.72 -17.93
C LYS A 76 -4.01 -6.94 -18.81
N GLN A 77 -2.94 -6.92 -19.61
CA GLN A 77 -2.46 -8.02 -20.43
C GLN A 77 -1.24 -8.68 -19.77
N GLU A 78 -0.75 -9.75 -20.38
CA GLU A 78 0.45 -10.46 -19.90
C GLU A 78 1.69 -9.55 -19.86
N HIS A 79 1.81 -8.64 -20.82
CA HIS A 79 3.01 -7.81 -21.01
C HIS A 79 2.90 -6.42 -20.36
N GLY A 80 1.73 -6.07 -19.82
CA GLY A 80 1.49 -4.78 -19.19
C GLY A 80 0.06 -4.28 -19.40
N TRP A 81 -0.11 -2.96 -19.28
CA TRP A 81 -1.40 -2.31 -19.49
C TRP A 81 -1.55 -1.92 -20.96
N GLU A 82 -2.65 -2.31 -21.60
CA GLU A 82 -2.95 -1.95 -23.00
C GLU A 82 -4.24 -1.14 -23.08
N CYS A 83 -4.20 -0.02 -23.79
CA CYS A 83 -5.39 0.79 -24.04
C CYS A 83 -6.27 0.15 -25.13
N ASP A 84 -7.53 0.55 -25.19
CA ASP A 84 -8.50 -0.01 -26.15
C ASP A 84 -8.02 0.14 -27.62
N GLU A 85 -7.32 1.21 -27.97
CA GLU A 85 -6.73 1.40 -29.31
C GLU A 85 -5.58 0.41 -29.58
N CYS A 86 -4.66 0.26 -28.63
CA CYS A 86 -3.51 -0.62 -28.75
C CYS A 86 -3.92 -2.10 -28.77
N LEU A 87 -5.02 -2.47 -28.11
CA LEU A 87 -5.57 -3.82 -28.16
C LEU A 87 -6.12 -4.23 -29.53
N THR A 88 -6.46 -3.27 -30.39
CA THR A 88 -7.00 -3.58 -31.73
C THR A 88 -5.92 -3.89 -32.78
N ILE A 89 -4.65 -3.63 -32.45
CA ILE A 89 -3.51 -3.80 -33.36
C ILE A 89 -2.55 -4.92 -32.96
N THR A 90 -2.69 -5.46 -31.74
CA THR A 90 -1.96 -6.63 -31.23
C THR A 90 -2.74 -7.91 -31.54
#